data_AF-A0A2V5MDN9-F1
#
_entry.id   AF-A0A2V5MDN9-F1
#
_cell.length_a   1.000
_cell.length_b   1.000
_cell.length_c   1.000
_cell.angle_alpha   90.00
_cell.angle_beta   90.00
_cell.angle_gamma   90.00
#
_symmetry.space_group_name_H-M   'P 1'
#
loop_
_entity.id
_entity.type
_entity.pdbx_description
1 polymer ?
#
loop_
_entity_poly.entity_id
_entity_poly.type
_entity_poly.pdbx_seq_one_letter_code
_entity_poly.pdbx_strand_id
1 'polypeptide(L)'
;MDYKTRRLERNGEAIRGWFMESVHRVTSYNYTIDRGVGLDIVTGMARPLRIERVGGWYHVTARGNERKAIFRDNRDRQHFLEVVAEMVLCFRVRLHCFVLMENHYHLLLELSEANLSRAVQWLNVSYSIWFNRRHGRSGHLFHGRFKSVAVSRDEWGLELSRYVHLNPVRIKTLGLSKADRQSQRMGLSPAPDAARVRGRITLVRRYRWSSYRAYIGLERSPEWLECETILGLGGGAKGEQRRRYRDYVEMAAREGLEKSPWESVQEQAVLGGAEFLAELRKHIGGGGQEQRGAGRLMESRPRLAAVIAAVEQVKGRKWAEFRDEYGDPGRDMVLYLGRRVCGMKLTELAKAVELPNYAVVATNARRYEQRLSTDRAEQARMKQVRQLFNCKM
;
A
#
# COMPACT_ATOMS: atom_id res chain seq x y z
N MET A 1 27.68 -32.83 -8.66
CA MET A 1 26.85 -32.01 -7.76
C MET A 1 27.55 -30.67 -7.58
N ASP A 2 26.99 -29.62 -8.18
CA ASP A 2 27.66 -28.34 -8.47
C ASP A 2 27.69 -27.39 -7.26
N TYR A 3 28.80 -26.66 -7.12
CA TYR A 3 29.18 -25.75 -6.03
C TYR A 3 28.17 -24.59 -5.82
N LYS A 4 27.34 -24.31 -6.83
CA LYS A 4 26.28 -23.29 -6.79
C LYS A 4 25.09 -23.64 -5.91
N THR A 5 24.72 -24.93 -5.80
CA THR A 5 23.56 -25.36 -5.01
C THR A 5 23.85 -25.25 -3.51
N ARG A 6 25.08 -25.56 -3.08
CA ARG A 6 25.52 -25.42 -1.68
C ARG A 6 25.60 -23.97 -1.18
N ARG A 7 25.70 -22.98 -2.09
CA ARG A 7 25.80 -21.55 -1.74
C ARG A 7 24.43 -20.91 -1.50
N LEU A 8 23.37 -21.42 -2.14
CA LEU A 8 22.00 -20.96 -1.92
C LEU A 8 21.43 -21.51 -0.60
N GLU A 9 21.74 -22.76 -0.25
CA GLU A 9 21.32 -23.38 1.01
C GLU A 9 22.00 -22.73 2.23
N ARG A 10 23.31 -22.45 2.15
CA ARG A 10 24.06 -21.74 3.21
C ARG A 10 23.57 -20.31 3.47
N ASN A 11 23.08 -19.61 2.44
CA ASN A 11 22.53 -18.27 2.60
C ASN A 11 21.13 -18.31 3.25
N GLY A 12 20.33 -19.35 2.99
CA GLY A 12 19.00 -19.51 3.59
C GLY A 12 19.03 -19.70 5.12
N GLU A 13 20.01 -20.42 5.65
CA GLU A 13 20.17 -20.63 7.10
C GLU A 13 20.76 -19.42 7.82
N ALA A 14 21.71 -18.70 7.18
CA ALA A 14 22.26 -17.46 7.73
C ALA A 14 21.23 -16.32 7.81
N ILE A 15 20.29 -16.26 6.85
CA ILE A 15 19.19 -15.27 6.84
C ILE A 15 18.15 -15.58 7.94
N ARG A 16 17.89 -16.86 8.24
CA ARG A 16 17.05 -17.27 9.38
C ARG A 16 17.68 -16.92 10.73
N GLY A 17 19.01 -17.02 10.85
CA GLY A 17 19.74 -16.58 12.05
C GLY A 17 19.66 -15.06 12.29
N TRP A 18 19.84 -14.27 11.22
CA TRP A 18 19.76 -12.79 11.30
C TRP A 18 18.34 -12.26 11.60
N PHE A 19 17.31 -13.01 11.17
CA PHE A 19 15.89 -12.70 11.41
C PHE A 19 15.51 -12.68 12.89
N MET A 20 16.16 -13.48 13.74
CA MET A 20 15.84 -13.57 15.18
C MET A 20 16.56 -12.50 16.03
N GLU A 21 17.75 -12.04 15.64
CA GLU A 21 18.50 -11.02 16.39
C GLU A 21 18.03 -9.58 16.12
N SER A 22 17.50 -9.29 14.93
CA SER A 22 17.17 -7.91 14.51
C SER A 22 15.83 -7.39 15.05
N VAL A 23 14.98 -8.26 15.60
CA VAL A 23 13.63 -7.90 16.07
C VAL A 23 13.64 -7.28 17.48
N HIS A 24 14.78 -7.27 18.18
CA HIS A 24 14.87 -6.84 19.59
C HIS A 24 15.44 -5.44 19.87
N ARG A 25 15.77 -4.62 18.87
CA ARG A 25 16.24 -3.25 19.11
C ARG A 25 15.64 -2.27 18.11
N VAL A 26 14.79 -1.37 18.61
CA VAL A 26 14.75 0.09 18.35
C VAL A 26 13.38 0.62 18.79
N THR A 27 13.35 1.10 20.03
CA THR A 27 12.38 2.03 20.60
C THR A 27 12.98 3.45 20.61
N SER A 28 12.10 4.47 20.62
CA SER A 28 12.34 5.93 20.79
C SER A 28 12.97 6.64 19.57
N TYR A 29 12.42 7.74 19.04
CA TYR A 29 12.35 9.08 19.66
C TYR A 29 11.22 9.98 19.10
N ASN A 30 10.78 10.92 19.94
CA ASN A 30 9.77 11.96 19.75
C ASN A 30 10.26 13.16 18.92
N TYR A 31 9.34 13.90 18.27
CA TYR A 31 9.44 15.37 18.13
C TYR A 31 8.07 16.04 18.01
N THR A 32 7.94 17.15 18.73
CA THR A 32 6.79 18.05 18.91
C THR A 32 7.02 19.32 18.10
N ILE A 33 6.02 19.89 17.39
CA ILE A 33 5.83 21.36 17.20
C ILE A 33 4.33 21.66 16.97
N ASP A 34 3.88 22.75 17.60
CA ASP A 34 2.52 23.30 17.71
C ASP A 34 2.33 24.54 16.78
N ARG A 35 1.08 24.71 16.33
CA ARG A 35 0.31 25.92 15.94
C ARG A 35 0.65 26.87 14.76
N GLY A 36 -0.40 27.22 13.99
CA GLY A 36 -0.53 28.43 13.14
C GLY A 36 -1.67 28.38 12.10
N VAL A 37 -2.75 29.15 12.28
CA VAL A 37 -4.13 29.00 11.75
C VAL A 37 -4.39 29.56 10.32
N GLY A 38 -5.36 28.97 9.60
CA GLY A 38 -6.08 29.60 8.46
C GLY A 38 -6.95 28.62 7.64
N LEU A 39 -8.25 28.52 7.96
CA LEU A 39 -9.32 27.71 7.31
C LEU A 39 -9.59 28.19 5.84
N ASP A 40 -10.01 27.40 4.84
CA ASP A 40 -11.29 26.66 4.77
C ASP A 40 -11.40 25.60 3.64
N ILE A 41 -12.44 24.75 3.78
CA ILE A 41 -12.93 23.57 3.01
C ILE A 41 -12.43 22.20 3.52
N VAL A 42 -13.05 21.69 4.59
CA VAL A 42 -12.89 20.30 5.09
C VAL A 42 -14.03 19.42 4.58
N THR A 43 -13.85 18.85 3.39
CA THR A 43 -14.43 17.54 3.04
C THR A 43 -13.55 16.45 3.65
N GLY A 44 -14.14 15.46 4.33
CA GLY A 44 -13.50 14.59 5.30
C GLY A 44 -12.09 14.08 4.96
N MET A 45 -11.10 14.45 5.78
CA MET A 45 -9.68 14.04 5.66
C MET A 45 -9.41 12.55 6.00
N ALA A 46 -10.39 11.67 5.87
CA ALA A 46 -10.16 10.23 5.97
C ALA A 46 -9.54 9.77 4.64
N ARG A 47 -8.25 9.43 4.69
CA ARG A 47 -7.52 8.93 3.51
C ARG A 47 -8.26 7.71 2.93
N PRO A 48 -8.41 7.60 1.59
CA PRO A 48 -9.10 6.47 0.96
C PRO A 48 -8.56 5.13 1.47
N LEU A 49 -9.47 4.20 1.75
CA LEU A 49 -9.14 2.83 2.14
C LEU A 49 -8.42 2.14 0.98
N ARG A 50 -7.31 1.45 1.28
CA ARG A 50 -6.70 0.53 0.31
C ARG A 50 -7.51 -0.74 0.30
N ILE A 51 -8.26 -0.95 -0.79
CA ILE A 51 -9.07 -2.14 -0.98
C ILE A 51 -8.12 -3.24 -1.43
N GLU A 52 -7.91 -4.25 -0.57
CA GLU A 52 -7.10 -5.42 -0.87
C GLU A 52 -8.03 -6.61 -1.13
N ARG A 53 -7.90 -7.25 -2.29
CA ARG A 53 -8.75 -8.37 -2.72
C ARG A 53 -7.85 -9.49 -3.23
N VAL A 54 -8.14 -10.72 -2.80
CA VAL A 54 -7.54 -11.93 -3.39
C VAL A 54 -7.92 -12.02 -4.87
N GLY A 55 -6.94 -12.30 -5.72
CA GLY A 55 -7.04 -12.22 -7.18
C GLY A 55 -7.08 -10.79 -7.72
N GLY A 56 -7.02 -9.77 -6.86
CA GLY A 56 -7.04 -8.37 -7.26
C GLY A 56 -5.71 -7.95 -7.88
N TRP A 57 -5.79 -7.12 -8.93
CA TRP A 57 -4.64 -6.54 -9.61
C TRP A 57 -4.41 -5.10 -9.15
N TYR A 58 -3.15 -4.73 -8.96
CA TYR A 58 -2.77 -3.44 -8.40
C TYR A 58 -1.57 -2.83 -9.12
N HIS A 59 -1.75 -1.60 -9.60
CA HIS A 59 -0.61 -0.75 -9.91
C HIS A 59 -0.05 -0.16 -8.63
N VAL A 60 1.24 -0.35 -8.38
CA VAL A 60 1.94 0.18 -7.21
C VAL A 60 3.05 1.12 -7.66
N THR A 61 3.15 2.27 -6.99
CA THR A 61 4.28 3.19 -7.18
C THR A 61 4.70 3.85 -5.87
N ALA A 62 6.00 4.03 -5.68
CA ALA A 62 6.54 4.88 -4.63
C ALA A 62 7.61 5.80 -5.21
N ARG A 63 7.78 6.98 -4.60
CA ARG A 63 8.68 8.04 -5.07
C ARG A 63 9.61 8.48 -3.95
N GLY A 64 10.84 8.83 -4.31
CA GLY A 64 11.84 9.38 -3.41
C GLY A 64 11.39 10.66 -2.73
N ASN A 65 11.83 10.83 -1.49
CA ASN A 65 11.62 12.05 -0.73
C ASN A 65 12.23 13.25 -1.48
N GLU A 66 11.52 14.38 -1.51
CA GLU A 66 11.90 15.57 -2.30
C GLU A 66 12.12 15.27 -3.80
N ARG A 67 11.52 14.18 -4.32
CA ARG A 67 11.72 13.69 -5.70
C ARG A 67 13.18 13.32 -6.02
N LYS A 68 14.02 13.15 -4.99
CA LYS A 68 15.42 12.71 -5.12
C LYS A 68 15.50 11.29 -5.65
N ALA A 69 16.66 10.97 -6.23
CA ALA A 69 16.95 9.63 -6.72
C ALA A 69 16.80 8.59 -5.60
N ILE A 70 16.02 7.55 -5.87
CA ILE A 70 15.96 6.33 -5.05
C ILE A 70 16.93 5.27 -5.57
N PHE A 71 17.46 5.45 -6.79
CA PHE A 71 18.56 4.67 -7.33
C PHE A 71 19.66 5.61 -7.85
N ARG A 72 20.80 5.63 -7.18
CA ARG A 72 21.97 6.45 -7.57
C ARG A 72 22.82 5.74 -8.61
N ASP A 73 22.87 4.41 -8.58
CA ASP A 73 23.65 3.60 -9.50
C ASP A 73 22.94 2.31 -9.91
N ASN A 74 23.59 1.49 -10.74
CA ASN A 74 23.05 0.21 -11.19
C ASN A 74 23.00 -0.84 -10.08
N ARG A 75 23.85 -0.73 -9.05
CA ARG A 75 23.86 -1.65 -7.90
C ARG A 75 22.63 -1.44 -7.02
N ASP A 76 22.17 -0.19 -6.88
CA ASP A 76 20.93 0.14 -6.19
C ASP A 76 19.71 -0.52 -6.88
N ARG A 77 19.63 -0.43 -8.21
CA ARG A 77 18.54 -1.04 -8.99
C ARG A 77 18.60 -2.56 -8.95
N GLN A 78 19.79 -3.13 -9.06
CA GLN A 78 19.99 -4.57 -8.95
C GLN A 78 19.52 -5.09 -7.58
N HIS A 79 19.95 -4.44 -6.51
CA HIS A 79 19.54 -4.83 -5.16
C HIS A 79 18.04 -4.66 -4.94
N PHE A 80 17.42 -3.59 -5.48
CA PHE A 80 15.98 -3.45 -5.42
C PHE A 80 15.24 -4.61 -6.09
N LEU A 81 15.73 -5.12 -7.23
CA LEU A 81 15.15 -6.29 -7.88
C LEU A 81 15.33 -7.58 -7.06
N GLU A 82 16.43 -7.71 -6.31
CA GLU A 82 16.62 -8.83 -5.36
C GLU A 82 15.54 -8.77 -4.26
N VAL A 83 15.32 -7.59 -3.65
CA VAL A 83 14.26 -7.42 -2.65
C VAL A 83 12.86 -7.62 -3.24
N VAL A 84 12.63 -7.23 -4.50
CA VAL A 84 11.36 -7.53 -5.19
C VAL A 84 11.16 -9.03 -5.38
N ALA A 85 12.21 -9.77 -5.76
CA ALA A 85 12.14 -11.22 -5.87
C ALA A 85 11.80 -11.89 -4.52
N GLU A 86 12.43 -11.44 -3.44
CA GLU A 86 12.11 -11.89 -2.09
C GLU A 86 10.68 -11.54 -1.67
N MET A 87 10.17 -10.36 -2.03
CA MET A 87 8.79 -9.95 -1.76
C MET A 87 7.79 -10.89 -2.45
N VAL A 88 8.01 -11.21 -3.73
CA VAL A 88 7.17 -12.14 -4.50
C VAL A 88 7.05 -13.49 -3.78
N LEU A 89 8.16 -14.01 -3.27
CA LEU A 89 8.19 -15.30 -2.57
C LEU A 89 7.56 -15.22 -1.17
N CYS A 90 7.97 -14.25 -0.35
CA CYS A 90 7.56 -14.16 1.06
C CYS A 90 6.06 -13.83 1.22
N PHE A 91 5.51 -13.04 0.29
CA PHE A 91 4.11 -12.58 0.36
C PHE A 91 3.22 -13.27 -0.67
N ARG A 92 3.76 -14.21 -1.46
CA ARG A 92 3.02 -14.96 -2.48
C ARG A 92 2.26 -14.05 -3.45
N VAL A 93 2.84 -12.90 -3.77
CA VAL A 93 2.28 -11.95 -4.75
C VAL A 93 2.86 -12.28 -6.12
N ARG A 94 2.05 -12.16 -7.18
CA ARG A 94 2.52 -12.34 -8.55
C ARG A 94 2.87 -10.98 -9.14
N LEU A 95 4.07 -10.85 -9.69
CA LEU A 95 4.49 -9.63 -10.37
C LEU A 95 4.37 -9.83 -11.88
N HIS A 96 3.53 -9.03 -12.54
CA HIS A 96 3.32 -9.13 -13.98
C HIS A 96 4.28 -8.24 -14.77
N CYS A 97 4.49 -7.00 -14.33
CA CYS A 97 5.46 -6.11 -14.96
C CYS A 97 6.01 -5.06 -14.01
N PHE A 98 7.20 -4.56 -14.31
CA PHE A 98 7.83 -3.49 -13.56
C PHE A 98 8.63 -2.53 -14.43
N VAL A 99 8.88 -1.34 -13.89
CA VAL A 99 9.92 -0.41 -14.34
C VAL A 99 10.49 0.36 -13.15
N LEU A 100 11.81 0.51 -13.11
CA LEU A 100 12.53 1.32 -12.13
C LEU A 100 12.99 2.60 -12.82
N MET A 101 12.48 3.74 -12.37
CA MET A 101 12.91 5.08 -12.77
C MET A 101 13.84 5.65 -11.70
N GLU A 102 14.62 6.68 -12.02
CA GLU A 102 15.62 7.22 -11.08
C GLU A 102 15.07 7.57 -9.68
N ASN A 103 13.90 8.21 -9.62
CA ASN A 103 13.29 8.66 -8.37
C ASN A 103 11.97 7.95 -8.00
N HIS A 104 11.54 6.95 -8.77
CA HIS A 104 10.32 6.18 -8.48
C HIS A 104 10.33 4.82 -9.18
N TYR A 105 9.44 3.93 -8.79
CA TYR A 105 9.21 2.67 -9.50
C TYR A 105 7.72 2.47 -9.80
N HIS A 106 7.43 1.57 -10.73
CA HIS A 106 6.07 1.06 -10.95
C HIS A 106 6.09 -0.47 -10.98
N LEU A 107 5.13 -1.09 -10.29
CA LEU A 107 4.88 -2.53 -10.28
C LEU A 107 3.41 -2.78 -10.66
N LEU A 108 3.15 -3.88 -11.36
CA LEU A 108 1.80 -4.43 -11.54
C LEU A 108 1.74 -5.78 -10.83
N LEU A 109 1.00 -5.82 -9.73
CA LEU A 109 0.93 -6.98 -8.83
C LEU A 109 -0.45 -7.62 -8.88
N GLU A 110 -0.50 -8.94 -8.83
CA GLU A 110 -1.69 -9.74 -8.51
C GLU A 110 -1.51 -10.33 -7.10
N LEU A 111 -2.56 -10.23 -6.29
CA LEU A 111 -2.55 -10.70 -4.91
C LEU A 111 -3.10 -12.13 -4.79
N SER A 112 -2.33 -13.05 -4.23
CA SER A 112 -2.87 -14.35 -3.81
C SER A 112 -3.52 -14.29 -2.42
N GLU A 113 -3.20 -13.24 -1.64
CA GLU A 113 -3.71 -12.97 -0.30
C GLU A 113 -3.92 -11.45 -0.16
N ALA A 114 -4.86 -11.00 0.68
CA ALA A 114 -5.06 -9.58 0.96
C ALA A 114 -3.94 -9.02 1.86
N ASN A 115 -2.72 -8.92 1.29
CA ASN A 115 -1.49 -8.57 2.00
C ASN A 115 -0.65 -7.51 1.24
N LEU A 116 -1.23 -6.79 0.29
CA LEU A 116 -0.55 -5.84 -0.59
C LEU A 116 0.31 -4.88 0.21
N SER A 117 -0.28 -4.26 1.23
CA SER A 117 0.43 -3.22 1.92
C SER A 117 1.52 -3.73 2.84
N ARG A 118 1.36 -4.94 3.40
CA ARG A 118 2.44 -5.62 4.12
C ARG A 118 3.61 -5.91 3.20
N ALA A 119 3.33 -6.44 2.00
CA ALA A 119 4.35 -6.77 1.01
C ALA A 119 5.14 -5.52 0.56
N VAL A 120 4.42 -4.46 0.18
CA VAL A 120 5.04 -3.22 -0.32
C VAL A 120 5.70 -2.40 0.80
N GLN A 121 5.17 -2.43 2.03
CA GLN A 121 5.83 -1.84 3.18
C GLN A 121 7.16 -2.54 3.45
N TRP A 122 7.16 -3.87 3.46
CA TRP A 122 8.37 -4.66 3.65
C TRP A 122 9.42 -4.34 2.56
N LEU A 123 9.02 -4.35 1.28
CA LEU A 123 9.89 -3.98 0.15
C LEU A 123 10.55 -2.61 0.36
N ASN A 124 9.75 -1.59 0.68
CA ASN A 124 10.25 -0.23 0.82
C ASN A 124 11.14 -0.04 2.06
N VAL A 125 10.80 -0.69 3.17
CA VAL A 125 11.59 -0.62 4.41
C VAL A 125 12.93 -1.35 4.23
N SER A 126 12.91 -2.60 3.75
CA SER A 126 14.11 -3.40 3.50
C SER A 126 15.08 -2.66 2.58
N TYR A 127 14.58 -2.12 1.47
CA TYR A 127 15.40 -1.33 0.55
C TYR A 127 15.92 -0.03 1.17
N SER A 128 15.08 0.71 1.91
CA SER A 128 15.50 1.97 2.54
C SER A 128 16.63 1.77 3.55
N ILE A 129 16.56 0.70 4.36
CA ILE A 129 17.60 0.36 5.33
C ILE A 129 18.93 0.09 4.62
N TRP A 130 18.91 -0.77 3.60
CA TRP A 130 20.10 -1.09 2.82
C TRP A 130 20.68 0.13 2.11
N PHE A 131 19.82 0.93 1.45
CA PHE A 131 20.21 2.12 0.71
C PHE A 131 20.85 3.15 1.64
N ASN A 132 20.24 3.40 2.80
CA ASN A 132 20.76 4.32 3.79
C ASN A 132 22.13 3.88 4.32
N ARG A 133 22.29 2.59 4.63
CA ARG A 133 23.59 2.03 5.04
C ARG A 133 24.65 2.17 3.95
N ARG A 134 24.32 1.81 2.70
CA ARG A 134 25.24 1.87 1.56
C ARG A 134 25.72 3.29 1.25
N HIS A 135 24.82 4.26 1.39
CA HIS A 135 25.06 5.65 0.99
C HIS A 135 25.37 6.59 2.16
N GLY A 136 25.57 6.06 3.37
CA GLY A 136 25.86 6.86 4.57
C GLY A 136 24.76 7.85 4.92
N ARG A 137 23.49 7.51 4.67
CA ARG A 137 22.33 8.38 4.88
C ARG A 137 21.55 7.98 6.13
N SER A 138 20.84 8.94 6.68
CA SER A 138 19.78 8.76 7.67
C SER A 138 18.45 9.35 7.17
N GLY A 139 17.34 8.91 7.76
CA GLY A 139 15.99 9.40 7.43
C GLY A 139 15.27 8.67 6.30
N HIS A 140 14.13 9.23 5.90
CA HIS A 140 13.23 8.61 4.92
C HIS A 140 13.79 8.68 3.48
N LEU A 141 13.85 7.52 2.82
CA LEU A 141 14.17 7.45 1.39
C LEU A 141 12.96 7.81 0.52
N PHE A 142 11.78 7.30 0.87
CA PHE A 142 10.54 7.56 0.16
C PHE A 142 9.77 8.73 0.77
N HIS A 143 9.05 9.48 -0.07
CA HIS A 143 8.29 10.68 0.33
C HIS A 143 7.12 10.40 1.28
N GLY A 144 6.68 9.15 1.36
CA GLY A 144 5.56 8.73 2.19
C GLY A 144 5.14 7.31 1.85
N ARG A 145 3.87 6.99 2.13
CA ARG A 145 3.32 5.68 1.76
C ARG A 145 3.31 5.51 0.23
N PHE A 146 3.48 4.27 -0.23
CA PHE A 146 3.27 3.92 -1.63
C PHE A 146 1.84 4.26 -2.08
N LYS A 147 1.67 4.54 -3.37
CA LYS A 147 0.37 4.65 -4.01
C LYS A 147 0.00 3.30 -4.62
N SER A 148 -1.28 2.96 -4.55
CA SER A 148 -1.85 1.76 -5.14
C SER A 148 -3.17 2.08 -5.83
N VAL A 149 -3.38 1.54 -7.02
CA VAL A 149 -4.64 1.65 -7.77
C VAL A 149 -5.09 0.25 -8.14
N ALA A 150 -6.34 -0.11 -7.81
CA ALA A 150 -6.93 -1.39 -8.20
C ALA A 150 -7.23 -1.41 -9.70
N VAL A 151 -7.00 -2.53 -10.36
CA VAL A 151 -7.01 -2.65 -11.83
C VAL A 151 -7.94 -3.80 -12.23
N SER A 152 -8.85 -3.55 -13.16
CA SER A 152 -9.58 -4.61 -13.86
C SER A 152 -8.61 -5.33 -14.78
N ARG A 153 -8.39 -6.63 -14.55
CA ARG A 153 -7.43 -7.46 -15.30
C ARG A 153 -7.73 -7.40 -16.80
N ASP A 154 -8.97 -7.68 -17.17
CA ASP A 154 -9.33 -7.91 -18.58
C ASP A 154 -9.49 -6.60 -19.35
N GLU A 155 -9.92 -5.52 -18.67
CA GLU A 155 -10.06 -4.21 -19.31
C GLU A 155 -8.73 -3.44 -19.37
N TRP A 156 -7.94 -3.47 -18.30
CA TRP A 156 -6.80 -2.56 -18.12
C TRP A 156 -5.45 -3.26 -18.00
N GLY A 157 -5.38 -4.58 -17.82
CA GLY A 157 -4.11 -5.29 -17.62
C GLY A 157 -3.13 -5.07 -18.77
N LEU A 158 -3.60 -5.25 -20.01
CA LEU A 158 -2.78 -5.04 -21.21
C LEU A 158 -2.35 -3.59 -21.37
N GLU A 159 -3.28 -2.64 -21.27
CA GLU A 159 -2.98 -1.21 -21.45
C GLU A 159 -2.05 -0.67 -20.36
N LEU A 160 -2.24 -1.09 -19.11
CA LEU A 160 -1.42 -0.69 -17.98
C LEU A 160 -0.01 -1.27 -18.09
N SER A 161 0.16 -2.50 -18.58
CA SER A 161 1.48 -3.06 -18.83
C SER A 161 2.25 -2.28 -19.90
N ARG A 162 1.58 -1.86 -20.99
CA ARG A 162 2.11 -0.92 -21.99
C ARG A 162 2.50 0.41 -21.35
N TYR A 163 1.65 0.97 -20.50
CA TYR A 163 1.96 2.20 -19.76
C TYR A 163 3.24 2.04 -18.92
N VAL A 164 3.36 0.96 -18.15
CA VAL A 164 4.53 0.65 -17.31
C VAL A 164 5.78 0.59 -18.19
N HIS A 165 5.78 -0.21 -19.25
CA HIS A 165 6.95 -0.38 -20.12
C HIS A 165 7.35 0.86 -20.91
N LEU A 166 6.42 1.78 -21.17
CA LEU A 166 6.70 3.04 -21.87
C LEU A 166 7.17 4.17 -20.96
N ASN A 167 7.20 4.01 -19.63
CA ASN A 167 7.70 5.05 -18.73
C ASN A 167 9.12 5.57 -19.05
N PRO A 168 10.10 4.75 -19.49
CA PRO A 168 11.43 5.22 -19.84
C PRO A 168 11.45 6.26 -20.97
N VAL A 169 10.48 6.19 -21.89
CA VAL A 169 10.36 7.16 -22.99
C VAL A 169 9.42 8.31 -22.67
N ARG A 170 8.70 8.29 -21.55
CA ARG A 170 7.78 9.35 -21.09
C ARG A 170 8.48 10.55 -20.43
N ILE A 171 9.70 10.85 -20.87
CA ILE A 171 10.52 11.96 -20.37
C ILE A 171 10.49 13.15 -21.34
N LYS A 172 10.64 14.38 -20.81
CA LYS A 172 10.58 15.63 -21.58
C LYS A 172 11.52 15.64 -22.80
N THR A 173 12.71 15.07 -22.66
CA THR A 173 13.72 15.04 -23.72
C THR A 173 13.34 14.22 -24.95
N LEU A 174 12.32 13.35 -24.87
CA LEU A 174 11.90 12.48 -25.98
C LEU A 174 10.56 12.87 -26.60
N GLY A 175 10.00 14.03 -26.22
CA GLY A 175 8.75 14.55 -26.79
C GLY A 175 7.52 13.72 -26.43
N LEU A 176 7.53 13.03 -25.29
CA LEU A 176 6.43 12.20 -24.78
C LEU A 176 6.04 12.58 -23.34
N SER A 177 6.46 13.75 -22.87
CA SER A 177 6.05 14.25 -21.57
C SER A 177 4.56 14.63 -21.56
N LYS A 178 4.05 14.96 -20.37
CA LYS A 178 2.70 15.55 -20.24
C LYS A 178 2.56 16.85 -21.06
N ALA A 179 3.59 17.68 -21.12
CA ALA A 179 3.56 18.95 -21.83
C ALA A 179 3.55 18.75 -23.35
N ASP A 180 4.38 17.84 -23.86
CA ASP A 180 4.42 17.53 -25.29
C ASP A 180 3.07 16.98 -25.78
N ARG A 181 2.45 16.10 -24.98
CA ARG A 181 1.11 15.57 -25.25
C ARG A 181 0.04 16.67 -25.28
N GLN A 182 0.10 17.61 -24.35
CA GLN A 182 -0.84 18.74 -24.32
C GLN A 182 -0.65 19.62 -25.57
N SER A 183 0.60 19.89 -25.96
CA SER A 183 0.91 20.69 -27.15
C SER A 183 0.47 20.00 -28.45
N GLN A 184 0.71 18.69 -28.60
CA GLN A 184 0.23 17.89 -29.74
C GLN A 184 -1.30 17.85 -29.83
N ARG A 185 -2.00 17.67 -28.69
CA ARG A 185 -3.46 17.66 -28.65
C ARG A 185 -4.08 19.00 -29.09
N MET A 186 -3.37 20.10 -28.85
CA MET A 186 -3.77 21.44 -29.27
C MET A 186 -3.35 21.77 -30.72
N GLY A 187 -2.73 20.83 -31.45
CA GLY A 187 -2.20 21.06 -32.79
C GLY A 187 -0.99 22.00 -32.83
N LEU A 188 -0.40 22.30 -31.66
CA LEU A 188 0.69 23.27 -31.50
C LEU A 188 2.08 22.66 -31.70
N SER A 189 2.18 21.36 -31.98
CA SER A 189 3.45 20.66 -32.19
C SER A 189 3.35 19.71 -33.38
N PRO A 190 4.35 19.71 -34.29
CA PRO A 190 4.36 18.81 -35.44
C PRO A 190 4.54 17.34 -35.00
N ALA A 191 4.21 16.42 -35.91
CA ALA A 191 4.48 15.00 -35.73
C ALA A 191 5.99 14.77 -35.47
N PRO A 192 6.36 13.79 -34.62
CA PRO A 192 7.75 13.54 -34.30
C PRO A 192 8.53 13.05 -35.54
N ASP A 193 9.75 13.54 -35.71
CA ASP A 193 10.64 13.07 -36.78
C ASP A 193 11.04 11.59 -36.61
N ALA A 194 11.45 10.95 -37.71
CA ALA A 194 11.80 9.53 -37.72
C ALA A 194 12.99 9.18 -36.81
N ALA A 195 13.94 10.10 -36.59
CA ALA A 195 15.09 9.86 -35.73
C ALA A 195 14.67 9.79 -34.25
N ARG A 196 13.75 10.65 -33.83
CA ARG A 196 13.14 10.66 -32.50
C ARG A 196 12.35 9.38 -32.25
N VAL A 197 11.56 8.93 -33.21
CA VAL A 197 10.83 7.65 -33.13
C VAL A 197 11.80 6.48 -32.96
N ARG A 198 12.87 6.40 -33.77
CA ARG A 198 13.92 5.38 -33.62
C ARG A 198 14.59 5.45 -32.25
N GLY A 199 14.86 6.65 -31.74
CA GLY A 199 15.42 6.87 -30.41
C GLY A 199 14.53 6.32 -29.29
N ARG A 200 13.21 6.55 -29.37
CA ARG A 200 12.23 6.00 -28.41
C ARG A 200 12.26 4.47 -28.39
N ILE A 201 12.12 3.84 -29.56
CA ILE A 201 12.12 2.36 -29.68
C ILE A 201 13.43 1.78 -29.14
N THR A 202 14.56 2.39 -29.52
CA THR A 202 15.88 1.96 -29.05
C THR A 202 15.99 2.04 -27.54
N LEU A 203 15.51 3.14 -26.93
CA LEU A 203 15.54 3.31 -25.48
C LEU A 203 14.69 2.26 -24.77
N VAL A 204 13.43 2.05 -25.17
CA VAL A 204 12.55 1.06 -24.52
C VAL A 204 13.16 -0.35 -24.58
N ARG A 205 13.72 -0.75 -25.73
CA ARG A 205 14.38 -2.06 -25.88
C ARG A 205 15.67 -2.20 -25.06
N ARG A 206 16.43 -1.12 -24.90
CA ARG A 206 17.72 -1.13 -24.17
C ARG A 206 17.57 -0.87 -22.67
N TYR A 207 16.43 -0.38 -22.20
CA TYR A 207 16.22 -0.05 -20.80
C TYR A 207 16.14 -1.32 -19.93
N ARG A 208 17.27 -1.72 -19.34
CA ARG A 208 17.42 -2.95 -18.54
C ARG A 208 16.62 -2.95 -17.24
N TRP A 209 16.20 -1.78 -16.78
CA TRP A 209 15.48 -1.60 -15.51
C TRP A 209 13.96 -1.62 -15.71
N SER A 210 13.50 -2.43 -16.66
CA SER A 210 12.09 -2.67 -17.01
C SER A 210 11.93 -4.14 -17.38
N SER A 211 10.77 -4.72 -17.08
CA SER A 211 10.47 -6.09 -17.51
C SER A 211 10.23 -6.23 -19.02
N TYR A 212 10.17 -5.13 -19.78
CA TYR A 212 9.84 -5.16 -21.22
C TYR A 212 10.71 -6.11 -22.04
N ARG A 213 12.01 -6.21 -21.73
CA ARG A 213 12.95 -7.10 -22.43
C ARG A 213 12.55 -8.57 -22.30
N ALA A 214 12.02 -8.96 -21.14
CA ALA A 214 11.50 -10.30 -20.91
C ALA A 214 10.22 -10.55 -21.74
N TYR A 215 9.37 -9.55 -21.94
CA TYR A 215 8.16 -9.66 -22.76
C TYR A 215 8.47 -9.88 -24.24
N ILE A 216 9.47 -9.17 -24.78
CA ILE A 216 9.81 -9.24 -26.20
C ILE A 216 10.88 -10.29 -26.54
N GLY A 217 11.29 -11.11 -25.56
CA GLY A 217 12.23 -12.21 -25.76
C GLY A 217 13.70 -11.79 -25.90
N LEU A 218 14.06 -10.56 -25.54
CA LEU A 218 15.47 -10.11 -25.51
C LEU A 218 16.22 -10.54 -24.25
N GLU A 219 15.51 -11.10 -23.27
CA GLU A 219 16.05 -11.56 -22.00
C GLU A 219 15.17 -12.70 -21.47
N ARG A 220 15.77 -13.66 -20.77
CA ARG A 220 15.01 -14.73 -20.11
C ARG A 220 14.19 -14.11 -18.98
N SER A 221 12.90 -14.45 -18.90
CA SER A 221 12.06 -14.03 -17.78
C SER A 221 12.60 -14.65 -16.48
N PRO A 222 12.83 -13.85 -15.43
CA PRO A 222 13.07 -14.37 -14.09
C PRO A 222 11.89 -15.23 -13.62
N GLU A 223 12.14 -16.22 -12.78
CA GLU A 223 11.09 -17.11 -12.26
C GLU A 223 10.04 -16.37 -11.41
N TRP A 224 10.43 -15.26 -10.77
CA TRP A 224 9.53 -14.41 -9.98
C TRP A 224 8.69 -13.44 -10.83
N LEU A 225 8.85 -13.42 -12.16
CA LEU A 225 8.13 -12.55 -13.08
C LEU A 225 7.15 -13.36 -13.95
N GLU A 226 5.85 -13.09 -13.82
CA GLU A 226 4.78 -13.77 -14.54
C GLU A 226 4.38 -12.95 -15.78
N CYS A 227 4.89 -13.32 -16.96
CA CYS A 227 4.60 -12.59 -18.21
C CYS A 227 3.38 -13.15 -18.96
N GLU A 228 3.04 -14.42 -18.77
CA GLU A 228 2.14 -15.14 -19.67
C GLU A 228 0.70 -14.62 -19.56
N THR A 229 0.27 -14.17 -18.37
CA THR A 229 -1.09 -13.61 -18.22
C THR A 229 -1.30 -12.37 -19.08
N ILE A 230 -0.35 -11.42 -19.06
CA ILE A 230 -0.43 -10.20 -19.88
C ILE A 230 -0.29 -10.53 -21.37
N LEU A 231 0.63 -11.42 -21.73
CA LEU A 231 0.81 -11.87 -23.11
C LEU A 231 -0.48 -12.51 -23.64
N GLY A 232 -1.18 -13.28 -22.80
CA GLY A 232 -2.48 -13.87 -23.11
C GLY A 232 -3.59 -12.84 -23.34
N LEU A 233 -3.60 -11.73 -22.58
CA LEU A 233 -4.57 -10.63 -22.81
C LEU A 233 -4.43 -9.97 -24.19
N GLY A 234 -3.25 -10.05 -24.82
CA GLY A 234 -3.03 -9.59 -26.19
C GLY A 234 -3.63 -10.49 -27.29
N GLY A 235 -4.17 -11.64 -26.90
CA GLY A 235 -4.77 -12.64 -27.79
C GLY A 235 -3.78 -13.28 -28.76
N GLY A 236 -4.33 -14.08 -29.68
CA GLY A 236 -3.55 -14.83 -30.68
C GLY A 236 -2.94 -16.13 -30.14
N ALA A 237 -2.36 -16.92 -31.04
CA ALA A 237 -1.71 -18.18 -30.69
C ALA A 237 -0.47 -17.95 -29.82
N LYS A 238 -0.14 -18.91 -28.94
CA LYS A 238 0.95 -18.78 -27.96
C LYS A 238 2.29 -18.34 -28.57
N GLY A 239 2.63 -18.83 -29.76
CA GLY A 239 3.85 -18.45 -30.50
C GLY A 239 3.87 -16.99 -31.00
N GLU A 240 2.71 -16.34 -31.09
CA GLU A 240 2.57 -14.98 -31.64
C GLU A 240 2.45 -13.89 -30.56
N GLN A 241 2.06 -14.24 -29.34
CA GLN A 241 1.70 -13.28 -28.28
C GLN A 241 2.83 -12.27 -28.01
N ARG A 242 4.09 -12.72 -28.00
CA ARG A 242 5.26 -11.84 -27.79
C ARG A 242 5.44 -10.84 -28.93
N ARG A 243 5.24 -11.29 -30.18
CA ARG A 243 5.27 -10.42 -31.37
C ARG A 243 4.17 -9.37 -31.28
N ARG A 244 2.93 -9.81 -31.02
CA ARG A 244 1.76 -8.94 -30.88
C ARG A 244 1.94 -7.91 -29.77
N TYR A 245 2.43 -8.33 -28.61
CA TYR A 245 2.71 -7.43 -27.49
C TYR A 245 3.81 -6.41 -27.82
N ARG A 246 4.89 -6.85 -28.47
CA ARG A 246 5.93 -5.94 -28.95
C ARG A 246 5.36 -4.89 -29.89
N ASP A 247 4.60 -5.32 -30.90
CA ASP A 247 4.01 -4.43 -31.90
C ASP A 247 3.04 -3.45 -31.24
N TYR A 248 2.19 -3.91 -30.30
CA TYR A 248 1.29 -3.09 -29.51
C TYR A 248 1.99 -1.99 -28.70
N VAL A 249 3.09 -2.32 -28.01
CA VAL A 249 3.87 -1.35 -27.22
C VAL A 249 4.64 -0.39 -28.12
N GLU A 250 5.27 -0.90 -29.18
CA GLU A 250 6.10 -0.10 -30.07
C GLU A 250 5.28 0.83 -30.96
N MET A 251 4.07 0.44 -31.38
CA MET A 251 3.14 1.30 -32.10
C MET A 251 2.85 2.58 -31.29
N ALA A 252 2.54 2.44 -30.00
CA ALA A 252 2.33 3.59 -29.11
C ALA A 252 3.61 4.44 -28.89
N ALA A 253 4.81 3.86 -29.01
CA ALA A 253 6.04 4.63 -28.99
C ALA A 253 6.29 5.40 -30.30
N ARG A 254 5.77 4.90 -31.44
CA ARG A 254 5.88 5.51 -32.78
C ARG A 254 4.88 6.64 -32.97
N GLU A 255 3.59 6.35 -32.80
CA GLU A 255 2.48 7.25 -33.10
C GLU A 255 2.28 8.34 -32.04
N GLY A 256 2.86 8.13 -30.85
CA GLY A 256 2.61 8.95 -29.68
C GLY A 256 1.78 8.19 -28.66
N LEU A 257 1.90 8.60 -27.40
CA LEU A 257 1.18 7.93 -26.32
C LEU A 257 -0.26 8.45 -26.28
N GLU A 258 -1.21 7.56 -26.52
CA GLU A 258 -2.62 7.79 -26.20
C GLU A 258 -2.81 8.16 -24.71
N LYS A 259 -4.03 8.62 -24.38
CA LYS A 259 -4.46 9.08 -23.06
C LYS A 259 -3.81 8.26 -21.94
N SER A 260 -3.31 8.93 -20.92
CA SER A 260 -2.75 8.20 -19.78
C SER A 260 -3.85 7.33 -19.16
N PRO A 261 -3.59 6.08 -18.71
CA PRO A 261 -4.62 5.31 -17.98
C PRO A 261 -5.19 6.10 -16.80
N TRP A 262 -4.36 6.96 -16.19
CA TRP A 262 -4.71 7.92 -15.14
C TRP A 262 -5.78 8.95 -15.49
N GLU A 263 -6.06 9.20 -16.78
CA GLU A 263 -7.17 10.06 -17.22
C GLU A 263 -8.52 9.35 -17.12
N SER A 264 -8.51 8.01 -17.04
CA SER A 264 -9.69 7.14 -16.88
C SER A 264 -9.86 6.64 -15.44
N VAL A 265 -9.03 7.09 -14.50
CA VAL A 265 -9.19 6.72 -13.07
C VAL A 265 -10.48 7.33 -12.54
N GLN A 266 -11.35 6.46 -12.05
CA GLN A 266 -12.52 6.89 -11.29
C GLN A 266 -12.16 6.90 -9.80
N GLU A 267 -12.60 7.96 -9.09
CA GLU A 267 -12.49 8.10 -7.64
C GLU A 267 -11.07 7.89 -7.05
N GLN A 268 -10.03 8.29 -7.80
CA GLN A 268 -8.60 8.28 -7.40
C GLN A 268 -7.98 6.92 -7.03
N ALA A 269 -8.73 5.81 -7.12
CA ALA A 269 -8.30 4.51 -6.57
C ALA A 269 -8.54 3.30 -7.49
N VAL A 270 -9.26 3.47 -8.60
CA VAL A 270 -9.74 2.35 -9.44
C VAL A 270 -9.56 2.63 -10.94
N LEU A 271 -9.04 1.64 -11.66
CA LEU A 271 -9.02 1.53 -13.13
C LEU A 271 -9.90 0.36 -13.57
N GLY A 272 -11.14 0.64 -13.95
CA GLY A 272 -12.10 -0.34 -14.46
C GLY A 272 -13.47 0.27 -14.69
N GLY A 273 -14.30 -0.43 -15.45
CA GLY A 273 -15.65 -0.02 -15.83
C GLY A 273 -16.65 -0.07 -14.68
N ALA A 274 -17.89 0.32 -14.97
CA ALA A 274 -18.96 0.40 -13.97
C ALA A 274 -19.22 -0.94 -13.25
N GLU A 275 -19.09 -2.06 -13.97
CA GLU A 275 -19.23 -3.41 -13.41
C GLU A 275 -18.10 -3.76 -12.43
N PHE A 276 -16.85 -3.48 -12.80
CA PHE A 276 -15.70 -3.66 -11.91
C PHE A 276 -15.81 -2.78 -10.67
N LEU A 277 -16.27 -1.54 -10.82
CA LEU A 277 -16.53 -0.63 -9.69
C LEU A 277 -17.66 -1.14 -8.80
N ALA A 278 -18.75 -1.66 -9.36
CA ALA A 278 -19.84 -2.26 -8.61
C ALA A 278 -19.38 -3.53 -7.87
N GLU A 279 -18.59 -4.38 -8.52
CA GLU A 279 -17.98 -5.55 -7.90
C GLU A 279 -17.03 -5.14 -6.77
N LEU A 280 -16.16 -4.15 -7.01
CA LEU A 280 -15.26 -3.63 -6.00
C LEU A 280 -16.05 -3.05 -4.82
N ARG A 281 -17.12 -2.28 -5.08
CA ARG A 281 -18.04 -1.73 -4.05
C ARG A 281 -18.76 -2.79 -3.24
N LYS A 282 -19.15 -3.92 -3.83
CA LYS A 282 -19.68 -5.08 -3.08
C LYS A 282 -18.66 -5.64 -2.09
N HIS A 283 -17.36 -5.53 -2.41
CA HIS A 283 -16.25 -5.93 -1.54
C HIS A 283 -15.72 -4.78 -0.64
N ILE A 284 -16.25 -3.55 -0.75
CA ILE A 284 -15.90 -2.41 0.12
C ILE A 284 -16.54 -2.53 1.53
N GLY A 285 -17.43 -3.50 1.75
CA GLY A 285 -17.89 -3.89 3.09
C GLY A 285 -16.90 -4.80 3.83
N GLY A 286 -15.82 -4.27 4.41
CA GLY A 286 -14.90 -5.13 5.19
C GLY A 286 -13.56 -4.53 5.67
N GLY A 287 -13.59 -3.88 6.84
CA GLY A 287 -12.53 -3.73 7.86
C GLY A 287 -11.04 -3.68 7.49
N GLY A 288 -10.47 -2.46 7.45
CA GLY A 288 -9.03 -2.20 7.41
C GLY A 288 -8.36 -2.00 8.77
N GLN A 289 -7.12 -2.46 8.89
CA GLN A 289 -5.97 -1.54 8.80
C GLN A 289 -4.91 -2.23 7.95
N GLU A 290 -5.06 -1.99 6.64
CA GLU A 290 -4.58 -2.82 5.51
C GLU A 290 -5.04 -4.28 5.65
N GLN A 291 -6.29 -4.43 6.09
CA GLN A 291 -6.97 -5.61 6.64
C GLN A 291 -6.48 -6.17 7.99
N ARG A 292 -5.84 -5.40 8.89
CA ARG A 292 -5.92 -5.66 10.35
C ARG A 292 -7.28 -5.33 10.98
N GLY A 293 -8.35 -5.86 10.37
CA GLY A 293 -9.72 -5.83 10.88
C GLY A 293 -10.46 -7.15 10.67
N ALA A 294 -10.09 -7.97 9.67
CA ALA A 294 -10.80 -9.21 9.36
C ALA A 294 -10.60 -10.32 10.42
N GLY A 295 -9.38 -10.48 10.94
CA GLY A 295 -9.11 -11.45 12.01
C GLY A 295 -9.71 -11.09 13.38
N ARG A 296 -10.32 -9.90 13.52
CA ARG A 296 -11.09 -9.48 14.70
C ARG A 296 -12.56 -9.18 14.36
N LEU A 297 -12.97 -9.49 13.14
CA LEU A 297 -14.36 -9.46 12.66
C LEU A 297 -14.98 -10.86 12.64
N MET A 298 -14.19 -11.91 12.88
CA MET A 298 -14.70 -13.24 13.27
C MET A 298 -14.80 -13.43 14.78
N GLU A 299 -14.63 -12.36 15.56
CA GLU A 299 -15.21 -12.28 16.90
C GLU A 299 -16.22 -11.13 16.87
N SER A 300 -17.46 -11.42 17.24
CA SER A 300 -18.53 -10.42 17.26
C SER A 300 -18.07 -9.19 18.06
N ARG A 301 -18.16 -7.96 17.56
CA ARG A 301 -17.76 -6.82 18.40
C ARG A 301 -18.66 -6.80 19.64
N PRO A 302 -18.12 -6.76 20.87
CA PRO A 302 -18.96 -6.75 22.06
C PRO A 302 -19.81 -5.48 22.02
N ARG A 303 -21.13 -5.65 22.21
CA ARG A 303 -22.06 -4.52 22.35
C ARG A 303 -21.62 -3.68 23.55
N LEU A 304 -21.89 -2.37 23.52
CA LEU A 304 -21.57 -1.48 24.64
C LEU A 304 -22.14 -2.00 25.97
N ALA A 305 -23.33 -2.62 25.96
CA ALA A 305 -23.93 -3.26 27.12
C ALA A 305 -23.05 -4.37 27.73
N ALA A 306 -22.35 -5.17 26.91
CA ALA A 306 -21.45 -6.21 27.39
C ALA A 306 -20.17 -5.63 28.02
N VAL A 307 -19.67 -4.53 27.46
CA VAL A 307 -18.55 -3.78 28.06
C VAL A 307 -18.96 -3.14 29.39
N ILE A 308 -20.13 -2.51 29.44
CA ILE A 308 -20.68 -1.93 30.67
C ILE A 308 -20.81 -3.03 31.74
N ALA A 309 -21.43 -4.17 31.41
CA ALA A 309 -21.58 -5.29 32.34
C ALA A 309 -20.24 -5.84 32.86
N ALA A 310 -19.23 -5.95 31.99
CA ALA A 310 -17.89 -6.37 32.40
C ALA A 310 -17.21 -5.36 33.34
N VAL A 311 -17.37 -4.06 33.08
CA VAL A 311 -16.85 -3.00 33.96
C VAL A 311 -17.60 -2.98 35.29
N GLU A 312 -18.93 -3.14 35.29
CA GLU A 312 -19.72 -3.28 36.52
C GLU A 312 -19.22 -4.45 37.37
N GLN A 313 -18.95 -5.60 36.75
CA GLN A 313 -18.48 -6.80 37.43
C GLN A 313 -17.08 -6.60 38.06
N VAL A 314 -16.15 -5.97 37.35
CA VAL A 314 -14.80 -5.71 37.90
C VAL A 314 -14.82 -4.60 38.96
N LYS A 315 -15.72 -3.62 38.83
CA LYS A 315 -15.83 -2.50 39.77
C LYS A 315 -16.67 -2.85 41.01
N GLY A 316 -17.59 -3.79 40.91
CA GLY A 316 -18.55 -4.14 41.97
C GLY A 316 -19.66 -3.10 42.19
N ARG A 317 -19.90 -2.21 41.21
CA ARG A 317 -20.92 -1.14 41.26
C ARG A 317 -21.67 -1.08 39.93
N LYS A 318 -22.95 -0.68 39.93
CA LYS A 318 -23.73 -0.52 38.69
C LYS A 318 -23.38 0.75 37.95
N TRP A 319 -23.48 0.71 36.61
CA TRP A 319 -23.16 1.83 35.72
C TRP A 319 -23.87 3.12 36.11
N ALA A 320 -25.17 3.02 36.43
CA ALA A 320 -25.98 4.15 36.86
C ALA A 320 -25.41 4.87 38.09
N GLU A 321 -24.64 4.19 38.95
CA GLU A 321 -24.08 4.78 40.17
C GLU A 321 -22.82 5.61 39.92
N PHE A 322 -22.05 5.33 38.85
CA PHE A 322 -20.75 5.98 38.61
C PHE A 322 -20.61 6.65 37.25
N ARG A 323 -21.60 6.53 36.35
CA ARG A 323 -21.56 7.14 35.01
C ARG A 323 -21.46 8.66 35.03
N ASP A 324 -21.96 9.29 36.09
CA ASP A 324 -22.02 10.74 36.24
C ASP A 324 -20.91 11.27 37.17
N GLU A 325 -20.23 10.40 37.92
CA GLU A 325 -19.11 10.75 38.79
C GLU A 325 -17.93 11.30 37.97
N TYR A 326 -17.43 12.48 38.35
CA TYR A 326 -16.33 13.12 37.64
C TYR A 326 -15.00 12.42 37.92
N GLY A 327 -14.29 12.01 36.86
CA GLY A 327 -12.95 11.43 36.98
C GLY A 327 -12.92 9.95 37.35
N ASP A 328 -14.08 9.31 37.47
CA ASP A 328 -14.20 7.89 37.81
C ASP A 328 -13.48 7.00 36.77
N PRO A 329 -12.53 6.14 37.19
CA PRO A 329 -11.78 5.29 36.27
C PRO A 329 -12.66 4.29 35.50
N GLY A 330 -13.75 3.80 36.11
CA GLY A 330 -14.68 2.88 35.46
C GLY A 330 -15.50 3.56 34.37
N ARG A 331 -15.98 4.77 34.63
CA ARG A 331 -16.63 5.63 33.61
C ARG A 331 -15.69 5.85 32.43
N ASP A 332 -14.48 6.32 32.71
CA ASP A 332 -13.54 6.64 31.65
C ASP A 332 -13.09 5.37 30.88
N MET A 333 -13.03 4.21 31.55
CA MET A 333 -12.78 2.91 30.93
C MET A 333 -13.90 2.50 29.97
N VAL A 334 -15.18 2.67 30.34
CA VAL A 334 -16.31 2.40 29.44
C VAL A 334 -16.29 3.32 28.23
N LEU A 335 -15.98 4.61 28.40
CA LEU A 335 -15.87 5.55 27.29
C LEU A 335 -14.70 5.19 26.35
N TYR A 336 -13.55 4.82 26.94
CA TYR A 336 -12.38 4.36 26.21
C TYR A 336 -12.67 3.07 25.43
N LEU A 337 -13.27 2.05 26.05
CA LEU A 337 -13.59 0.76 25.43
C LEU A 337 -14.76 0.87 24.44
N GLY A 338 -15.78 1.69 24.72
CA GLY A 338 -16.86 1.99 23.79
C GLY A 338 -16.32 2.61 22.49
N ARG A 339 -15.29 3.45 22.60
CA ARG A 339 -14.62 4.04 21.44
C ARG A 339 -13.65 3.07 20.76
N ARG A 340 -12.83 2.35 21.52
CA ARG A 340 -11.69 1.55 21.00
C ARG A 340 -12.04 0.10 20.66
N VAL A 341 -13.02 -0.50 21.33
CA VAL A 341 -13.40 -1.91 21.22
C VAL A 341 -14.78 -2.07 20.56
N CYS A 342 -15.80 -1.32 21.00
CA CYS A 342 -17.12 -1.35 20.33
C CYS A 342 -17.13 -0.57 19.00
N GLY A 343 -16.23 0.41 18.85
CA GLY A 343 -16.07 1.21 17.63
C GLY A 343 -17.13 2.30 17.44
N MET A 344 -17.87 2.68 18.48
CA MET A 344 -18.94 3.68 18.44
C MET A 344 -18.38 5.08 18.14
N LYS A 345 -19.10 5.91 17.37
CA LYS A 345 -18.71 7.33 17.19
C LYS A 345 -18.88 8.09 18.50
N LEU A 346 -18.14 9.19 18.69
CA LEU A 346 -18.20 9.97 19.94
C LEU A 346 -19.60 10.51 20.22
N THR A 347 -20.36 10.88 19.17
CA THR A 347 -21.75 11.36 19.29
C THR A 347 -22.72 10.23 19.63
N GLU A 348 -22.56 9.06 19.01
CA GLU A 348 -23.36 7.86 19.30
C GLU A 348 -23.07 7.35 20.73
N LEU A 349 -21.81 7.36 21.15
CA LEU A 349 -21.40 6.97 22.49
C LEU A 349 -21.90 7.97 23.54
N ALA A 350 -21.75 9.28 23.30
CA ALA A 350 -22.30 10.32 24.18
C ALA A 350 -23.81 10.14 24.36
N LYS A 351 -24.55 9.87 23.27
CA LYS A 351 -26.00 9.60 23.34
C LYS A 351 -26.29 8.30 24.10
N ALA A 352 -25.55 7.22 23.83
CA ALA A 352 -25.78 5.92 24.45
C ALA A 352 -25.45 5.87 25.95
N VAL A 353 -24.56 6.76 26.42
CA VAL A 353 -24.22 6.90 27.85
C VAL A 353 -24.79 8.17 28.47
N GLU A 354 -25.71 8.85 27.79
CA GLU A 354 -26.44 10.04 28.26
C GLU A 354 -25.53 11.21 28.70
N LEU A 355 -24.39 11.40 28.04
CA LEU A 355 -23.48 12.51 28.31
C LEU A 355 -23.80 13.75 27.47
N PRO A 356 -23.62 14.96 28.04
CA PRO A 356 -24.15 16.20 27.47
C PRO A 356 -23.52 16.58 26.12
N ASN A 357 -22.27 16.18 25.87
CA ASN A 357 -21.64 16.36 24.57
C ASN A 357 -20.51 15.35 24.31
N TYR A 358 -20.12 15.24 23.04
CA TYR A 358 -19.05 14.37 22.58
C TYR A 358 -17.65 14.79 23.09
N ALA A 359 -17.47 16.06 23.49
CA ALA A 359 -16.19 16.58 23.96
C ALA A 359 -15.82 16.03 25.34
N VAL A 360 -16.82 15.80 26.20
CA VAL A 360 -16.64 15.08 27.48
C VAL A 360 -16.14 13.66 27.22
N VAL A 361 -16.76 12.95 26.27
CA VAL A 361 -16.34 11.59 25.88
C VAL A 361 -14.89 11.57 25.38
N ALA A 362 -14.53 12.50 24.49
CA ALA A 362 -13.19 12.58 23.93
C ALA A 362 -12.12 12.89 25.00
N THR A 363 -12.44 13.81 25.91
CA THR A 363 -11.52 14.23 26.98
C THR A 363 -11.28 13.11 27.98
N ASN A 364 -12.35 12.43 28.42
CA ASN A 364 -12.26 11.36 29.40
C ASN A 364 -11.58 10.11 28.83
N ALA A 365 -11.90 9.72 27.60
CA ALA A 365 -11.22 8.59 26.94
C ALA A 365 -9.71 8.85 26.76
N ARG A 366 -9.31 10.10 26.44
CA ARG A 366 -7.90 10.48 26.35
C ARG A 366 -7.21 10.48 27.71
N ARG A 367 -7.87 11.00 28.75
CA ARG A 367 -7.36 11.00 30.13
C ARG A 367 -7.15 9.57 30.63
N TYR A 368 -8.04 8.65 30.29
CA TYR A 368 -7.90 7.23 30.64
C TYR A 368 -6.79 6.53 29.89
N GLU A 369 -6.62 6.83 28.60
CA GLU A 369 -5.49 6.35 27.81
C GLU A 369 -4.14 6.77 28.41
N GLN A 370 -4.05 8.00 28.92
CA GLN A 370 -2.88 8.48 29.65
C GLN A 370 -2.68 7.71 30.96
N ARG A 371 -3.73 7.50 31.77
CA ARG A 371 -3.64 6.70 33.01
C ARG A 371 -3.21 5.24 32.73
N LEU A 372 -3.75 4.60 31.69
CA LEU A 372 -3.36 3.23 31.30
C LEU A 372 -1.87 3.11 30.95
N SER A 373 -1.23 4.17 30.46
CA SER A 373 0.19 4.13 30.10
C SER A 373 1.12 4.11 31.31
N THR A 374 0.64 4.56 32.47
CA THR A 374 1.47 4.77 33.68
C THR A 374 1.01 3.95 34.90
N ASP A 375 -0.26 3.58 35.00
CA ASP A 375 -0.85 2.93 36.18
C ASP A 375 -1.00 1.41 35.99
N ARG A 376 -0.21 0.64 36.75
CA ARG A 376 -0.24 -0.84 36.73
C ARG A 376 -1.54 -1.44 37.25
N ALA A 377 -2.22 -0.79 38.20
CA ALA A 377 -3.50 -1.27 38.72
C ALA A 377 -4.59 -1.12 37.66
N GLU A 378 -4.61 -0.01 36.93
CA GLU A 378 -5.52 0.18 35.79
C GLU A 378 -5.25 -0.76 34.62
N GLN A 379 -3.97 -1.07 34.35
CA GLN A 379 -3.61 -2.10 33.37
C GLN A 379 -4.14 -3.50 33.77
N ALA A 380 -4.04 -3.87 35.05
CA ALA A 380 -4.56 -5.12 35.57
C ALA A 380 -6.09 -5.19 35.46
N ARG A 381 -6.80 -4.11 35.83
CA ARG A 381 -8.26 -4.00 35.69
C ARG A 381 -8.70 -4.08 34.23
N MET A 382 -8.01 -3.39 33.33
CA MET A 382 -8.26 -3.46 31.87
C MET A 382 -8.09 -4.89 31.34
N LYS A 383 -7.11 -5.63 31.85
CA LYS A 383 -6.89 -7.04 31.48
C LYS A 383 -8.06 -7.92 31.96
N GLN A 384 -8.53 -7.76 33.20
CA GLN A 384 -9.68 -8.48 33.75
C GLN A 384 -10.96 -8.18 32.97
N VAL A 385 -11.26 -6.89 32.72
CA VAL A 385 -12.43 -6.46 31.96
C VAL A 385 -12.43 -7.04 30.54
N ARG A 386 -11.27 -7.06 29.86
CA ARG A 386 -11.13 -7.67 28.52
C ARG A 386 -11.35 -9.18 28.53
N GLN A 387 -10.92 -9.89 29.56
CA GLN A 387 -11.14 -11.32 29.67
C GLN A 387 -12.64 -11.65 29.78
N LEU A 388 -13.42 -10.82 30.49
CA LEU A 388 -14.85 -11.07 30.74
C LEU A 388 -15.74 -10.95 29.50
N PHE A 389 -15.43 -10.07 28.56
CA PHE A 389 -16.20 -9.93 27.31
C PHE A 389 -15.58 -10.67 26.10
N ASN A 390 -14.35 -11.17 26.23
CA ASN A 390 -13.73 -12.06 25.25
C ASN A 390 -14.00 -13.56 25.52
N CYS A 391 -14.44 -13.95 26.73
CA CYS A 391 -14.74 -15.35 27.08
C CYS A 391 -16.22 -15.75 26.91
N LYS A 392 -17.07 -14.90 26.32
CA LYS A 392 -18.50 -15.19 26.05
C LYS A 392 -18.87 -15.07 24.56
N MET A 393 -17.88 -15.25 23.70
CA MET A 393 -18.02 -15.43 22.25
C MET A 393 -17.33 -16.73 21.85
#